data_AF-A0A6G3D487-F1
#
_entry.id   AF-A0A6G3D487-F1
#
_cell.length_a   1.000
_cell.length_b   1.000
_cell.length_c   1.000
_cell.angle_alpha   90.00
_cell.angle_beta   90.00
_cell.angle_gamma   90.00
#
_symmetry.space_group_name_H-M   'P 1'
#
loop_
_entity.id
_entity.type
_entity.pdbx_description
1 polymer ?
#
loop_
_entity_poly.entity_id
_entity_poly.type
_entity_poly.pdbx_seq_one_letter_code
_entity_poly.pdbx_strand_id
1 'polypeptide(L)'
;GDRLLHWDLHYENVLAADRAPWLAIDPKPLAGDPGFDLLPALHNRYDPDETRWRFDAMTDVLGLDRERARAWCLGRVLQNSLWNVEDGDPLETEQMEIGRLLRAL
;
A
#
# COMPACT_ATOMS: atom_id res chain seq x y z
N GLY A 1 -5.42 -14.81 -1.83
CA GLY A 1 -6.72 -14.50 -1.23
C GLY A 1 -7.79 -14.61 -2.29
N ASP A 2 -9.01 -14.21 -1.98
CA ASP A 2 -10.20 -14.34 -2.84
C ASP A 2 -10.76 -12.97 -3.29
N ARG A 3 -10.02 -11.88 -3.04
CA ARG A 3 -10.42 -10.51 -3.38
C ARG A 3 -9.74 -10.02 -4.65
N LEU A 4 -10.48 -9.29 -5.47
CA LEU A 4 -9.91 -8.50 -6.56
C LEU A 4 -9.21 -7.28 -5.97
N LEU A 5 -7.94 -7.11 -6.32
CA LEU A 5 -7.06 -6.05 -5.85
C LEU A 5 -6.79 -5.03 -6.97
N HIS A 6 -6.58 -3.78 -6.59
CA HIS A 6 -6.17 -2.72 -7.49
C HIS A 6 -4.66 -2.75 -7.76
N TRP A 7 -3.88 -3.26 -6.80
CA TRP A 7 -2.40 -3.28 -6.76
C TRP A 7 -1.73 -1.93 -6.53
N ASP A 8 -2.27 -0.87 -7.11
CA ASP A 8 -1.68 0.46 -7.18
C ASP A 8 -2.67 1.58 -6.79
N LEU A 9 -3.48 1.34 -5.76
CA LEU A 9 -4.50 2.31 -5.34
C LEU A 9 -3.88 3.38 -4.44
N HIS A 10 -3.72 4.59 -4.97
CA HIS A 10 -3.21 5.74 -4.24
C HIS A 10 -3.91 7.04 -4.68
N TYR A 11 -3.55 8.17 -4.07
CA TYR A 11 -4.24 9.45 -4.25
C TYR A 11 -4.42 9.85 -5.72
N GLU A 12 -3.39 9.65 -6.55
CA GLU A 12 -3.42 10.07 -7.96
C GLU A 12 -4.23 9.11 -8.84
N ASN A 13 -4.48 7.90 -8.36
CA ASN A 13 -5.33 6.91 -9.01
C ASN A 13 -6.78 6.94 -8.50
N VAL A 14 -7.17 7.96 -7.72
CA VAL A 14 -8.55 8.22 -7.30
C VAL A 14 -8.99 9.60 -7.76
N LEU A 15 -9.90 9.66 -8.73
CA LEU A 15 -10.33 10.90 -9.37
C LEU A 15 -11.81 11.20 -9.11
N ALA A 16 -12.14 12.48 -8.98
CA ALA A 16 -13.54 12.92 -8.99
C ALA A 16 -14.16 12.71 -10.38
N ALA A 17 -15.45 12.37 -10.45
CA ALA A 17 -16.13 12.15 -11.72
C ALA A 17 -17.65 12.40 -11.65
N ASP A 18 -18.27 12.48 -12.83
CA ASP A 18 -19.73 12.67 -12.93
C ASP A 18 -20.51 11.36 -12.72
N ARG A 19 -19.98 10.23 -13.18
CA ARG A 19 -20.66 8.92 -13.06
C ARG A 19 -20.74 8.38 -11.63
N ALA A 20 -19.85 8.85 -10.75
CA ALA A 20 -19.79 8.56 -9.32
C ALA A 20 -18.83 9.58 -8.67
N PRO A 21 -19.02 9.93 -7.38
CA PRO A 21 -18.20 10.97 -6.73
C PRO A 21 -16.69 10.75 -6.83
N TRP A 22 -16.25 9.49 -6.79
CA TRP A 22 -14.85 9.09 -6.92
C TRP A 22 -14.72 7.82 -7.77
N LEU A 23 -13.66 7.76 -8.57
CA LEU A 23 -13.31 6.62 -9.42
C LEU A 23 -11.86 6.20 -9.17
N ALA A 24 -11.67 4.90 -8.96
CA ALA A 24 -10.35 4.29 -9.05
C ALA A 24 -9.97 4.06 -10.53
N ILE A 25 -8.73 4.37 -10.90
CA ILE A 25 -8.21 4.25 -12.26
C ILE A 25 -6.85 3.54 -12.28
N ASP A 26 -6.45 3.07 -13.46
CA ASP A 26 -5.21 2.33 -13.72
C ASP A 26 -4.96 1.09 -12.82
N PRO A 27 -5.94 0.17 -12.67
CA PRO A 27 -5.71 -1.04 -11.90
C PRO A 27 -4.70 -1.96 -12.58
N LYS A 28 -3.87 -2.64 -11.77
CA LYS A 28 -3.08 -3.81 -12.20
C LYS A 28 -3.69 -5.05 -11.52
N PRO A 29 -4.81 -5.59 -12.04
CA PRO A 29 -5.68 -6.46 -11.27
C PRO A 29 -5.00 -7.77 -10.86
N LEU A 30 -5.16 -8.12 -9.58
CA LEU A 30 -4.69 -9.38 -9.00
C LEU A 30 -5.77 -9.96 -8.08
N ALA A 31 -5.89 -11.29 -8.02
CA ALA A 31 -6.65 -11.96 -6.96
C ALA A 31 -5.74 -12.21 -5.74
N GLY A 32 -6.08 -11.64 -4.59
CA GLY A 32 -5.14 -11.58 -3.47
C GLY A 32 -5.78 -11.31 -2.11
N ASP A 33 -4.91 -11.02 -1.16
CA ASP A 33 -5.29 -10.57 0.18
C ASP A 33 -5.41 -9.05 0.19
N PRO A 34 -6.48 -8.45 0.75
CA PRO A 34 -6.65 -7.00 0.75
C PRO A 34 -5.53 -6.24 1.48
N GLY A 35 -4.80 -6.87 2.42
CA GLY A 35 -3.63 -6.26 3.05
C GLY A 35 -2.51 -5.88 2.06
N PHE A 36 -2.47 -6.54 0.89
CA PHE A 36 -1.49 -6.27 -0.17
C PHE A 36 -1.65 -4.87 -0.81
N ASP A 37 -2.87 -4.33 -0.82
CA ASP A 37 -3.19 -3.05 -1.47
C ASP A 37 -2.92 -1.81 -0.60
N LEU A 38 -2.45 -2.00 0.65
CA LEU A 38 -2.26 -0.88 1.57
C LEU A 38 -0.98 -0.08 1.29
N LEU A 39 0.09 -0.72 0.80
CA LEU A 39 1.39 -0.05 0.65
C LEU A 39 1.34 1.18 -0.29
N PRO A 40 0.70 1.14 -1.48
CA PRO A 40 0.62 2.32 -2.35
C PRO A 40 0.03 3.55 -1.66
N ALA A 41 -0.98 3.38 -0.79
CA ALA A 41 -1.60 4.47 -0.04
C ALA A 41 -0.75 4.98 1.14
N LEU A 42 0.11 4.13 1.72
CA LEU A 42 1.11 4.55 2.72
C LEU A 42 2.28 5.31 2.07
N HIS A 43 2.69 4.88 0.89
CA HIS A 43 3.86 5.41 0.19
C HIS A 43 3.54 6.72 -0.55
N ASN A 44 2.37 6.82 -1.19
CA ASN A 44 2.01 8.05 -1.89
C ASN A 44 1.80 9.21 -0.91
N ARG A 45 2.43 10.35 -1.21
CA ARG A 45 2.47 11.52 -0.31
C ARG A 45 2.98 11.13 1.08
N TYR A 46 4.12 10.45 1.08
CA TYR A 46 4.74 9.93 2.29
C TYR A 46 5.01 11.04 3.32
N ASP A 47 4.63 10.76 4.56
CA ASP A 47 5.02 11.50 5.76
C ASP A 47 5.23 10.46 6.88
N PRO A 48 6.42 10.39 7.50
CA PRO A 48 6.71 9.46 8.59
C PRO A 48 5.71 9.53 9.75
N ASP A 49 5.28 10.74 10.12
CA ASP A 49 4.35 10.95 11.24
C ASP A 49 2.94 10.45 10.91
N GLU A 50 2.63 10.30 9.62
CA GLU A 50 1.34 9.82 9.16
C GLU A 50 1.24 8.31 8.96
N THR A 51 2.38 7.62 8.87
CA THR A 51 2.43 6.19 8.51
C THR A 51 1.56 5.34 9.42
N ARG A 52 1.66 5.54 10.74
CA ARG A 52 0.93 4.73 11.72
C ARG A 52 -0.56 4.98 11.64
N TRP A 53 -1.01 6.23 11.74
CA TRP A 53 -2.45 6.49 11.78
C TRP A 53 -3.12 6.15 10.44
N ARG A 54 -2.45 6.35 9.30
CA ARG A 54 -2.97 5.95 7.99
C ARG A 54 -3.12 4.42 7.89
N PHE A 55 -2.12 3.67 8.37
CA PHE A 55 -2.23 2.21 8.45
C PHE A 55 -3.41 1.78 9.33
N ASP A 56 -3.53 2.36 10.54
CA ASP A 56 -4.60 2.08 11.49
C ASP A 56 -5.97 2.37 10.87
N ALA A 57 -6.13 3.55 10.28
CA ALA A 57 -7.36 3.97 9.62
C ALA A 57 -7.75 3.04 8.46
N MET A 58 -6.80 2.61 7.64
CA MET A 58 -7.09 1.68 6.55
C MET A 58 -7.48 0.30 7.06
N THR A 59 -6.78 -0.24 8.07
CA THR A 59 -7.16 -1.52 8.66
C THR A 59 -8.53 -1.48 9.31
N ASP A 60 -8.89 -0.37 9.96
CA ASP A 60 -10.18 -0.19 10.61
C ASP A 60 -11.32 -0.04 9.59
N VAL A 61 -11.16 0.83 8.58
CA VAL A 61 -12.17 1.06 7.54
C VAL A 61 -12.46 -0.20 6.71
N LEU A 62 -11.43 -0.99 6.42
CA LEU A 62 -11.55 -2.20 5.62
C LEU A 62 -11.86 -3.46 6.47
N GLY A 63 -11.85 -3.34 7.81
CA GLY A 63 -12.07 -4.46 8.72
C GLY A 63 -11.01 -5.55 8.60
N LEU A 64 -9.75 -5.18 8.38
CA LEU A 64 -8.66 -6.12 8.15
C LEU A 64 -8.06 -6.61 9.48
N ASP A 65 -7.59 -7.85 9.48
CA ASP A 65 -6.69 -8.31 10.52
C ASP A 65 -5.38 -7.51 10.44
N ARG A 66 -5.10 -6.77 11.52
CA ARG A 66 -4.01 -5.79 11.57
C ARG A 66 -2.64 -6.43 11.39
N GLU A 67 -2.39 -7.57 12.03
CA GLU A 67 -1.12 -8.29 11.92
C GLU A 67 -0.89 -8.82 10.51
N ARG A 68 -1.93 -9.37 9.91
CA ARG A 68 -1.90 -9.85 8.52
C ARG A 68 -1.69 -8.72 7.53
N ALA A 69 -2.37 -7.58 7.71
CA ALA A 69 -2.18 -6.39 6.89
C ALA A 69 -0.75 -5.84 7.00
N ARG A 70 -0.21 -5.80 8.22
CA ARG A 70 1.19 -5.42 8.49
C ARG A 70 2.17 -6.34 7.76
N ALA A 71 1.96 -7.65 7.85
CA ALA A 71 2.79 -8.64 7.14
C ALA A 71 2.75 -8.46 5.62
N TRP A 72 1.58 -8.18 5.04
CA TRP A 72 1.45 -7.92 3.60
C TRP A 72 2.14 -6.62 3.16
N CYS A 73 2.06 -5.56 3.96
CA CYS A 73 2.80 -4.32 3.68
C CYS A 73 4.31 -4.55 3.68
N LEU A 74 4.83 -5.30 4.67
CA LEU A 74 6.25 -5.66 4.72
C LEU A 74 6.66 -6.54 3.53
N GLY A 75 5.79 -7.48 3.11
CA GLY A 75 6.00 -8.28 1.91
C GLY A 75 6.08 -7.43 0.63
N ARG A 76 5.22 -6.40 0.51
CA ARG A 76 5.25 -5.44 -0.60
C ARG A 76 6.54 -4.59 -0.60
N VAL A 77 6.99 -4.12 0.56
CA VAL A 77 8.27 -3.39 0.66
C VAL A 77 9.43 -4.28 0.22
N LEU A 78 9.45 -5.55 0.65
CA LEU A 78 10.45 -6.52 0.20
C LEU A 78 10.38 -6.74 -1.32
N GLN A 79 9.19 -6.96 -1.87
CA GLN A 79 8.98 -7.17 -3.31
C GLN A 79 9.54 -6.00 -4.13
N ASN A 80 9.15 -4.77 -3.81
CA ASN A 80 9.62 -3.58 -4.53
C ASN A 80 11.13 -3.39 -4.37
N SER A 81 11.68 -3.68 -3.18
CA SER A 81 13.12 -3.64 -2.94
C SER A 81 13.87 -4.65 -3.82
N LEU A 82 13.32 -5.85 -4.03
CA LEU A 82 13.92 -6.85 -4.90
C LEU A 82 13.94 -6.39 -6.36
N TRP A 83 12.88 -5.76 -6.85
CA TRP A 83 12.85 -5.19 -8.19
C TRP A 83 13.92 -4.10 -8.37
N ASN A 84 14.04 -3.17 -7.42
CA ASN A 84 15.11 -2.16 -7.46
C ASN A 84 16.50 -2.81 -7.52
N VAL A 85 16.74 -3.87 -6.74
CA VAL A 85 18.02 -4.61 -6.77
C VAL A 85 18.24 -5.32 -8.11
N GLU A 86 17.21 -5.93 -8.68
CA GLU A 86 17.27 -6.60 -9.99
C GLU A 86 17.57 -5.60 -11.12
N ASP A 87 16.99 -4.40 -11.06
CA ASP A 87 17.18 -3.33 -12.05
C ASP A 87 18.48 -2.53 -11.82
N GLY A 88 19.17 -2.75 -10.70
CA GLY A 88 20.39 -2.03 -10.33
C GLY A 88 20.14 -0.63 -9.77
N ASP A 89 18.91 -0.34 -9.37
CA ASP A 89 18.46 0.92 -8.79
C ASP A 89 18.68 0.96 -7.26
N PRO A 90 18.83 2.16 -6.68
CA PRO A 90 18.87 2.31 -5.23
C PRO A 90 17.53 1.91 -4.59
N LEU A 91 17.59 1.41 -3.35
CA LEU A 91 16.38 1.18 -2.56
C LEU A 91 15.66 2.50 -2.26
N GLU A 92 14.35 2.51 -2.41
CA GLU A 92 13.51 3.65 -2.03
C GLU A 92 13.55 3.89 -0.53
N THR A 93 13.95 5.11 -0.13
CA THR A 93 14.17 5.45 1.29
C THR A 93 12.84 5.45 2.04
N GLU A 94 11.79 5.97 1.42
CA GLU A 94 10.44 6.09 1.96
C GLU A 94 9.85 4.71 2.26
N GLN A 95 9.89 3.77 1.30
CA GLN A 95 9.41 2.41 1.53
C GLN A 95 10.22 1.68 2.61
N MET A 96 11.52 1.98 2.71
CA MET A 96 12.35 1.43 3.78
C MET A 96 12.00 1.98 5.16
N GLU A 97 11.67 3.26 5.26
CA GLU A 97 11.18 3.88 6.49
C GLU A 97 9.80 3.35 6.88
N ILE A 98 8.87 3.23 5.93
CA ILE A 98 7.57 2.56 6.14
C ILE A 98 7.79 1.16 6.70
N GLY A 99 8.68 0.37 6.08
CA GLY A 99 9.02 -0.97 6.56
C GLY A 99 9.57 -0.99 7.98
N ARG A 100 10.44 -0.03 8.35
CA ARG A 100 10.95 0.09 9.73
C ARG A 100 9.85 0.45 10.73
N LEU A 101 9.01 1.42 10.39
CA LEU A 101 7.90 1.87 11.26
C LEU A 101 6.88 0.75 11.48
N LEU A 102 6.50 0.03 10.42
CA LEU A 102 5.57 -1.09 10.52
C LEU A 102 6.14 -2.27 11.31
N ARG A 103 7.45 -2.53 11.27
CA ARG A 103 8.08 -3.57 12.10
C ARG A 103 8.05 -3.26 13.60
N ALA A 104 7.90 -1.99 13.96
CA ALA A 104 7.83 -1.52 15.34
C ALA A 104 6.39 -1.41 15.90
N LEU A 105 5.38 -1.63 15.05
CA LEU A 105 3.97 -1.80 15.46
C LEU A 105 3.77 -3.17 16.09
#